data_AF-A0A150TW10-F1
#
_entry.id   AF-A0A150TW10-F1
#
_cell.length_a   1.000
_cell.length_b   1.000
_cell.length_c   1.000
_cell.angle_alpha   90.00
_cell.angle_beta   90.00
_cell.angle_gamma   90.00
#
_symmetry.space_group_name_H-M   'P 1'
#
loop_
_entity.id
_entity.type
_entity.pdbx_description
1 polymer ?
#
loop_
_entity_poly.entity_id
_entity_poly.type
_entity_poly.pdbx_seq_one_letter_code
_entity_poly.pdbx_strand_id
1 'polypeptide(L)'
;MRIVMEIREDAFRTPKTPRQVADEMRQAAAVFWVARGDVAPEAVNDIAAPSVPEKEGTLMDLLLSMPDVGDDADFERPLDYGRPDVEFD
;
A
#
# COMPACT_ATOMS: atom_id res chain seq x y z
N MET A 1 -8.46 -29.13 -26.53
CA MET A 1 -8.55 -29.12 -25.06
C MET A 1 -9.68 -28.18 -24.67
N ARG A 2 -10.68 -28.64 -23.91
CA ARG A 2 -11.83 -27.82 -23.48
C ARG A 2 -11.75 -27.65 -21.97
N ILE A 3 -11.56 -26.40 -21.51
CA ILE A 3 -11.58 -26.06 -20.09
C ILE A 3 -13.01 -25.64 -19.76
N VAL A 4 -13.63 -26.30 -18.78
CA VAL A 4 -14.93 -25.94 -18.25
C VAL A 4 -14.70 -25.34 -16.87
N MET A 5 -15.07 -24.07 -16.69
CA MET A 5 -15.00 -23.37 -15.40
C MET A 5 -16.41 -23.17 -14.88
N GLU A 6 -16.69 -23.69 -13.69
CA GLU A 6 -17.92 -23.41 -12.96
C GLU A 6 -17.73 -22.13 -12.15
N ILE A 7 -18.41 -21.06 -12.54
CA ILE A 7 -18.40 -19.79 -11.80
C ILE A 7 -19.67 -19.74 -10.97
N ARG A 8 -19.53 -19.57 -9.65
CA ARG A 8 -20.68 -19.41 -8.77
C ARG A 8 -21.39 -18.09 -9.07
N GLU A 9 -22.71 -18.11 -9.12
CA GLU A 9 -23.54 -16.96 -9.51
C GLU A 9 -23.46 -15.79 -8.50
N ASP A 10 -23.11 -16.10 -7.25
CA ASP A 10 -22.90 -15.14 -6.16
C ASP A 10 -21.52 -14.45 -6.20
N ALA A 11 -20.57 -14.97 -6.98
CA ALA A 11 -19.20 -14.46 -7.05
C ALA A 11 -19.10 -13.00 -7.52
N PHE A 12 -20.10 -12.51 -8.25
CA PHE A 12 -20.16 -11.13 -8.76
C PHE A 12 -21.09 -10.21 -7.97
N ARG A 13 -21.91 -10.76 -7.05
CA ARG A 13 -22.89 -9.98 -6.28
C ARG A 13 -22.29 -9.43 -4.98
N THR A 14 -21.29 -10.11 -4.44
CA THR A 14 -20.63 -9.70 -3.18
C THR A 14 -19.35 -8.93 -3.52
N PRO A 15 -19.22 -7.66 -3.12
CA PRO A 15 -17.98 -6.92 -3.34
C PRO A 15 -16.85 -7.61 -2.56
N LYS A 16 -15.73 -7.83 -3.24
CA LYS A 16 -14.53 -8.42 -2.65
C LYS A 16 -13.91 -7.43 -1.66
N THR A 17 -13.37 -7.95 -0.56
CA THR A 17 -12.59 -7.11 0.36
C THR A 17 -11.26 -6.72 -0.32
N PRO A 18 -10.63 -5.60 0.10
CA PRO A 18 -9.32 -5.20 -0.43
C PRO A 18 -8.27 -6.32 -0.33
N ARG A 19 -8.31 -7.10 0.76
CA ARG A 19 -7.43 -8.25 0.97
C ARG A 19 -7.66 -9.36 -0.05
N GLN A 20 -8.92 -9.70 -0.33
CA GLN A 20 -9.28 -10.70 -1.34
C GLN A 20 -8.82 -10.27 -2.74
N VAL A 21 -8.97 -9.00 -3.08
CA VAL A 21 -8.50 -8.46 -4.36
C VAL A 21 -6.96 -8.55 -4.46
N ALA A 22 -6.25 -8.20 -3.39
CA ALA A 22 -4.79 -8.27 -3.36
C ALA A 22 -4.28 -9.71 -3.52
N ASP A 23 -4.92 -10.68 -2.86
CA ASP A 23 -4.55 -12.10 -2.96
C ASP A 23 -4.80 -12.64 -4.37
N GLU A 24 -5.93 -12.31 -5.01
CA GLU A 24 -6.22 -12.71 -6.39
C GLU A 24 -5.24 -12.10 -7.40
N MET A 25 -4.87 -10.82 -7.22
CA MET A 25 -3.89 -10.16 -8.09
C MET A 25 -2.51 -10.81 -7.97
N ARG A 26 -2.09 -11.20 -6.75
CA ARG A 26 -0.84 -11.94 -6.55
C ARG A 26 -0.87 -13.30 -7.24
N GLN A 27 -1.97 -14.05 -7.13
CA GLN A 27 -2.13 -15.33 -7.82
C GLN A 27 -2.07 -15.17 -9.35
N ALA A 28 -2.76 -14.16 -9.90
CA ALA A 28 -2.74 -13.87 -11.32
C ALA A 28 -1.33 -13.47 -11.81
N ALA A 29 -0.63 -12.63 -11.03
CA ALA A 29 0.73 -12.21 -11.34
C ALA A 29 1.72 -13.38 -11.32
N ALA A 30 1.61 -14.29 -10.34
CA ALA A 30 2.45 -15.49 -10.25
C ALA A 30 2.32 -16.36 -11.53
N VAL A 31 1.09 -16.64 -11.95
CA VAL A 31 0.83 -17.41 -13.17
C VAL A 31 1.35 -16.69 -14.41
N PHE A 32 1.16 -15.37 -14.48
CA PHE A 32 1.64 -14.55 -15.59
C PHE A 32 3.16 -14.57 -15.73
N TRP A 33 3.90 -14.38 -14.63
CA TRP A 33 5.37 -14.36 -14.66
C TRP A 33 5.96 -15.74 -14.98
N VAL A 34 5.33 -16.82 -14.53
CA VAL A 34 5.75 -18.16 -14.92
C VAL A 34 5.45 -18.46 -16.37
N ALA A 35 4.26 -18.08 -16.87
CA ALA A 35 3.93 -18.23 -18.29
C ALA A 35 4.89 -17.45 -19.21
N ARG A 36 5.39 -16.30 -18.72
CA ARG A 36 6.38 -15.48 -19.41
C ARG A 36 7.81 -16.01 -19.30
N GLY A 37 8.09 -16.90 -18.34
CA GLY A 37 9.42 -17.43 -18.08
C GLY A 37 10.32 -16.49 -17.26
N ASP A 38 9.77 -15.42 -16.68
CA ASP A 38 10.51 -14.49 -15.81
C ASP A 38 10.80 -15.13 -14.43
N VAL A 39 10.00 -16.14 -14.06
CA VAL A 39 10.08 -16.83 -12.77
C VAL A 39 10.00 -18.34 -12.98
N ALA A 40 10.80 -19.09 -12.22
CA ALA A 40 10.79 -20.55 -12.26
C ALA A 40 9.49 -21.12 -11.64
N PRO A 41 8.94 -22.23 -12.17
CA PRO A 41 7.64 -22.76 -11.73
C PRO A 41 7.57 -23.09 -10.23
N GLU A 42 8.71 -23.36 -9.59
CA GLU A 42 8.78 -23.70 -8.17
C GLU A 42 8.47 -22.49 -7.28
N ALA A 43 8.75 -21.27 -7.76
CA ALA A 43 8.54 -20.03 -7.02
C ALA A 43 7.09 -19.50 -7.08
N VAL A 44 6.18 -20.18 -7.80
CA VAL A 44 4.76 -19.81 -7.88
C VAL A 44 4.12 -19.76 -6.50
N ASN A 45 4.39 -20.76 -5.67
CA ASN A 45 3.77 -20.89 -4.35
C ASN A 45 4.21 -19.75 -3.42
N ASP A 46 5.45 -19.29 -3.55
CA ASP A 46 5.99 -18.20 -2.73
C ASP A 46 5.39 -16.85 -3.13
N ILE A 47 5.16 -16.62 -4.43
CA ILE A 47 4.55 -15.38 -4.95
C ILE A 47 3.03 -15.36 -4.70
N ALA A 48 2.38 -16.51 -4.87
CA ALA A 48 0.95 -16.67 -4.65
C ALA A 48 0.57 -16.77 -3.17
N ALA A 49 1.56 -16.90 -2.27
CA ALA A 49 1.32 -16.96 -0.84
C ALA A 49 0.56 -15.71 -0.37
N PRO A 50 -0.47 -15.88 0.48
CA PRO A 50 -1.11 -14.75 1.13
C PRO A 50 -0.05 -14.02 1.95
N SER A 51 0.10 -12.71 1.74
CA SER A 51 0.94 -11.90 2.62
C SER A 51 0.39 -12.07 4.04
N VAL A 52 1.22 -12.64 4.93
CA VAL A 52 0.99 -12.52 6.37
C VAL A 52 0.85 -11.02 6.61
N PRO A 53 -0.20 -10.55 7.31
CA PRO A 53 -0.30 -9.13 7.59
C PRO A 53 0.99 -8.73 8.31
N GLU A 54 1.86 -7.99 7.62
CA GLU A 54 2.88 -7.22 8.31
C GLU A 54 2.10 -6.41 9.33
N LYS A 55 2.48 -6.56 10.59
CA LYS A 55 1.82 -5.91 11.70
C LYS A 55 1.74 -4.43 11.32
N GLU A 56 0.54 -3.96 10.94
CA GLU A 56 0.33 -2.58 10.52
C GLU A 56 0.69 -1.72 11.73
N GLY A 57 1.93 -1.20 11.74
CA GLY A 57 2.35 -0.22 12.71
C GLY A 57 1.34 0.91 12.62
N THR A 58 0.79 1.32 13.75
CA THR A 58 -0.13 2.45 13.77
C THR A 58 0.62 3.69 13.30
N LEU A 59 -0.11 4.71 12.81
CA LEU A 59 0.50 6.02 12.53
C LEU A 59 1.29 6.55 13.75
N MET A 60 0.82 6.22 14.96
CA MET A 60 1.52 6.54 16.21
C MET A 60 2.87 5.83 16.30
N ASP A 61 2.96 4.55 15.95
CA ASP A 61 4.22 3.79 15.95
C ASP A 61 5.22 4.38 14.95
N LEU A 62 4.74 4.84 13.79
CA LEU A 62 5.57 5.55 12.81
C LEU A 62 6.09 6.87 13.37
N LEU A 63 5.23 7.68 13.99
CA LEU A 63 5.63 8.97 14.59
C LEU A 63 6.63 8.79 15.74
N LEU A 64 6.45 7.76 16.57
CA LEU A 64 7.39 7.42 17.64
C LEU A 64 8.73 6.86 17.13
N SER A 65 8.77 6.34 15.90
CA SER A 65 9.99 5.84 15.29
C SER A 65 10.84 6.92 14.60
N MET A 66 10.28 8.12 14.40
CA MET A 66 11.02 9.22 13.79
C MET A 66 12.03 9.78 14.79
N PRO A 67 13.29 10.06 14.36
CA PRO A 67 14.24 10.75 15.21
C PRO A 67 13.67 12.10 15.63
N ASP A 68 13.82 12.44 16.91
CA ASP A 68 13.41 13.72 17.45
C ASP A 68 14.29 14.82 16.85
N VAL A 69 13.81 15.41 15.75
CA VAL A 69 14.49 16.50 15.01
C VAL A 69 14.19 17.87 15.63
N GLY A 70 13.70 17.91 16.87
CA GLY A 70 13.27 19.13 17.55
C GLY A 70 14.36 20.16 17.85
N ASP A 71 15.63 19.74 17.88
CA ASP A 71 16.74 20.62 18.34
C ASP A 71 17.48 21.37 17.21
N ASP A 72 17.26 21.04 15.93
CA ASP A 72 17.93 21.70 14.78
C ASP A 72 16.98 22.58 13.94
N ALA A 73 15.74 22.73 14.41
CA ALA A 73 14.72 23.56 13.80
C ALA A 73 14.80 25.01 14.31
N ASP A 74 15.97 25.63 14.20
CA ASP A 74 16.17 27.08 14.31
C ASP A 74 15.51 27.80 13.12
N PHE A 75 14.19 27.72 13.04
CA PHE A 75 13.41 28.58 12.17
C PHE A 75 13.36 29.96 12.84
N GLU A 76 14.25 30.88 12.44
CA GLU A 76 14.03 32.30 12.67
C GLU A 76 12.69 32.67 12.00
N ARG A 77 11.61 32.70 12.80
CA ARG A 77 10.29 33.10 12.31
C ARG A 77 10.35 34.60 12.06
N PRO A 78 10.05 35.08 10.84
CA PRO A 78 9.87 36.51 10.61
C PRO A 78 8.77 37.02 11.56
N LEU A 79 9.07 38.05 12.35
CA LEU A 79 8.13 38.62 13.33
C LEU A 79 6.87 39.19 12.69
N ASP A 80 6.95 39.51 11.40
CA ASP A 80 6.00 40.32 10.65
C ASP A 80 5.18 39.54 9.61
N TYR A 81 5.49 38.25 9.33
CA TYR A 81 4.79 37.40 8.35
C TYR A 81 4.42 38.13 7.03
N GLY A 82 5.20 39.14 6.62
CA GLY A 82 4.91 39.96 5.45
C GLY A 82 3.62 40.82 5.51
N ARG A 83 3.12 41.19 6.69
CA ARG A 83 2.04 42.21 6.78
C ARG A 83 2.65 43.61 6.60
N PRO A 84 2.29 44.37 5.55
CA PRO A 84 2.64 45.78 5.50
C PRO A 84 1.91 46.53 6.62
N ASP A 85 2.61 47.45 7.29
CA ASP A 85 2.04 48.34 8.29
C ASP A 85 0.88 49.12 7.68
N VAL A 86 -0.34 48.78 8.09
CA VAL A 86 -1.52 49.57 7.74
C VAL A 86 -1.59 50.70 8.76
N GLU A 87 -1.12 51.89 8.36
CA GLU A 87 -1.43 53.12 9.07
C GLU A 87 -2.95 53.33 8.98
N PHE A 88 -3.64 53.22 10.11
CA PHE A 88 -5.03 53.61 10.23
C PHE A 88 -5.07 55.11 10.55
N ASP A 89 -5.64 55.89 9.64
CA ASP A 89 -5.97 57.32 9.78
C ASP A 89 -7.13 57.54 10.78
#